data_AF-A0A969TCN0-F1
#
_entry.id   AF-A0A969TCN0-F1
#
_cell.length_a   1.000
_cell.length_b   1.000
_cell.length_c   1.000
_cell.angle_alpha   90.00
_cell.angle_beta   90.00
_cell.angle_gamma   90.00
#
_symmetry.space_group_name_H-M   'P 1'
#
loop_
_entity.id
_entity.type
_entity.pdbx_description
1 polymer ?
#
loop_
_entity_poly.entity_id
_entity_poly.type
_entity_poly.pdbx_seq_one_letter_code
_entity_poly.pdbx_strand_id
1 'polypeptide(L)'
;MVSFWLNGITGVTGVNLGDALLWTVDRIASPPIEESPDLNYPELLQIGTQHCERLIERELIPWRQKNQRQLQRDEQRISDYYEDIIGEIKGRIKKRKLSREEKEREQNRIEATKLELKRKIKDLHERSSMEVTAQLHSALIVWLQTVRLNCQLIRKKQKREVISSLESLLQTS
;
A
#
# COMPACT_ATOMS: atom_id res chain seq x y z
N MET A 1 15.33 20.80 -28.86
CA MET A 1 14.77 21.40 -27.62
C MET A 1 14.20 20.25 -26.82
N VAL A 2 14.91 19.78 -25.78
CA VAL A 2 14.42 18.71 -24.91
C VAL A 2 14.30 19.30 -23.51
N SER A 3 13.08 19.65 -23.13
CA SER A 3 12.73 20.13 -21.80
C SER A 3 12.02 19.00 -21.07
N PHE A 4 12.67 18.39 -20.10
CA PHE A 4 12.01 17.49 -19.16
C PHE A 4 11.31 18.34 -18.10
N TRP A 5 9.99 18.43 -18.16
CA TRP A 5 9.18 19.07 -17.13
C TRP A 5 8.86 18.06 -16.03
N LEU A 6 9.60 18.13 -14.92
CA LEU A 6 9.33 17.40 -13.68
C LEU A 6 8.94 18.39 -12.57
N ASN A 7 7.94 19.22 -12.85
CA ASN A 7 7.42 20.21 -11.87
C ASN A 7 5.89 20.15 -11.68
N GLY A 8 5.19 19.27 -12.41
CA GLY A 8 3.73 19.14 -12.30
C GLY A 8 3.24 18.34 -11.09
N ILE A 9 4.12 17.61 -10.40
CA ILE A 9 3.74 16.62 -9.37
C ILE A 9 4.19 17.03 -7.94
N THR A 10 5.19 17.89 -7.80
CA THR A 10 5.92 18.04 -6.51
C THR A 10 5.49 19.25 -5.66
N GLY A 11 4.75 20.22 -6.18
CA GLY A 11 4.15 21.30 -5.37
C GLY A 11 5.12 22.24 -4.63
N VAL A 12 6.43 22.20 -4.89
CA VAL A 12 7.43 23.07 -4.26
C VAL A 12 7.69 24.32 -5.12
N THR A 13 7.79 25.50 -4.48
CA THR A 13 8.26 26.74 -5.14
C THR A 13 9.68 26.58 -5.65
N GLY A 14 9.87 26.68 -6.96
CA GLY A 14 11.16 26.49 -7.62
C GLY A 14 12.25 27.43 -7.09
N VAL A 15 13.43 26.89 -6.84
CA VAL A 15 14.65 27.67 -6.64
C VAL A 15 15.05 28.26 -8.00
N ASN A 16 15.11 29.58 -8.13
CA ASN A 16 15.56 30.23 -9.36
C ASN A 16 17.09 30.09 -9.48
N LEU A 17 17.52 29.12 -10.30
CA LEU A 17 18.94 28.82 -10.56
C LEU A 17 19.54 29.68 -11.69
N GLY A 18 18.80 30.64 -12.25
CA GLY A 18 19.27 31.49 -13.35
C GLY A 18 19.74 30.68 -14.56
N ASP A 19 20.91 31.01 -15.10
CA ASP A 19 21.59 30.36 -16.23
C ASP A 19 22.70 29.38 -15.80
N ALA A 20 22.81 29.07 -14.51
CA ALA A 20 23.86 28.21 -13.97
C ALA A 20 23.90 26.81 -14.60
N LEU A 21 22.75 26.28 -15.07
CA LEU A 21 22.66 25.01 -15.81
C LEU A 21 23.21 25.09 -17.24
N LEU A 22 23.44 26.30 -17.77
CA LEU A 22 23.92 26.56 -19.11
C LEU A 22 25.42 26.86 -19.15
N TRP A 23 26.03 27.15 -18.01
CA TRP A 23 27.45 27.49 -17.90
C TRP A 23 28.33 26.36 -18.40
N THR A 24 29.08 26.63 -19.45
CA THR A 24 29.95 25.64 -20.11
C THR A 24 31.11 25.18 -19.23
N VAL A 25 31.51 25.99 -18.24
CA VAL A 25 32.59 25.67 -17.29
C VAL A 25 32.23 24.56 -16.31
N ASP A 26 30.93 24.39 -16.03
CA ASP A 26 30.42 23.39 -15.07
C ASP A 26 29.90 22.13 -15.78
N ARG A 27 30.01 22.07 -17.11
CA ARG A 27 29.67 20.89 -17.89
C ARG A 27 30.78 19.86 -17.77
N ILE A 28 30.55 18.87 -16.92
CA ILE A 28 31.33 17.64 -16.96
C ILE A 28 30.84 16.86 -18.19
N ALA A 29 31.74 16.63 -19.15
CA ALA A 29 31.44 15.76 -20.27
C ALA A 29 31.02 14.39 -19.73
N SER A 30 29.83 13.92 -20.12
CA SER A 30 29.49 12.53 -19.83
C SER A 30 30.50 11.64 -20.56
N PRO A 31 31.12 10.67 -19.89
CA PRO A 31 31.91 9.67 -20.61
C PRO A 31 31.03 9.03 -21.71
N PRO A 32 31.63 8.64 -22.85
CA PRO A 32 30.94 7.85 -23.86
C PRO A 32 30.29 6.62 -23.22
N ILE A 33 29.19 6.12 -23.80
CA ILE A 33 28.51 4.91 -23.29
C ILE A 33 29.50 3.71 -23.23
N GLU A 34 30.52 3.71 -24.10
CA GLU A 34 31.58 2.70 -24.15
C GLU A 34 32.56 2.76 -22.95
N GLU A 35 32.61 3.89 -22.23
CA GLU A 35 33.40 4.09 -21.00
C GLU A 35 32.51 4.08 -19.75
N SER A 36 31.23 3.72 -19.89
CA SER A 36 30.33 3.63 -18.74
C SER A 36 30.84 2.59 -17.75
N PRO A 37 30.79 2.89 -16.43
CA PRO A 37 31.30 1.96 -15.42
C PRO A 37 30.56 0.64 -15.55
N ASP A 38 31.28 -0.46 -15.36
CA ASP A 38 30.71 -1.81 -15.38
C ASP A 38 29.66 -1.91 -14.26
N LEU A 39 28.41 -1.61 -14.61
CA LEU A 39 27.30 -1.62 -13.68
C LEU A 39 26.99 -3.08 -13.36
N ASN A 40 26.99 -3.39 -12.07
CA ASN A 40 26.52 -4.68 -11.60
C ASN A 40 24.99 -4.76 -11.71
N TYR A 41 24.49 -5.01 -12.93
CA TYR A 41 23.06 -5.14 -13.20
C TYR A 41 22.35 -6.15 -12.29
N PRO A 42 22.93 -7.33 -11.98
CA PRO A 42 22.35 -8.25 -10.99
C PRO A 42 22.09 -7.60 -9.62
N GLU A 43 23.07 -6.86 -9.10
CA GLU A 43 22.95 -6.18 -7.81
C GLU A 43 21.92 -5.05 -7.84
N LEU A 44 21.89 -4.25 -8.91
CA LEU A 44 20.89 -3.20 -9.09
C LEU A 44 19.47 -3.75 -9.19
N LEU A 45 19.29 -4.85 -9.92
CA LEU A 45 17.99 -5.52 -10.04
C LEU A 45 17.55 -6.09 -8.68
N GLN A 46 18.48 -6.64 -7.90
CA GLN A 46 18.20 -7.13 -6.56
C GLN A 46 17.75 -6.01 -5.63
N ILE A 47 18.47 -4.89 -5.62
CA ILE A 47 18.12 -3.70 -4.82
C ILE A 47 16.73 -3.17 -5.26
N GLY A 48 16.50 -3.05 -6.56
CA GLY A 48 15.22 -2.62 -7.12
C GLY A 48 14.07 -3.53 -6.70
N THR A 49 14.26 -4.85 -6.79
CA THR A 49 13.28 -5.85 -6.38
C THR A 49 12.92 -5.73 -4.91
N GLN A 50 13.91 -5.69 -4.03
CA GLN A 50 13.70 -5.53 -2.58
C GLN A 50 13.01 -4.21 -2.22
N HIS A 51 13.28 -3.15 -2.97
CA HIS A 51 12.61 -1.87 -2.77
C HIS A 51 11.15 -1.94 -3.23
N CYS A 52 10.89 -2.51 -4.41
CA CYS A 52 9.54 -2.71 -4.92
C CYS A 52 8.69 -3.61 -4.01
N GLU A 53 9.24 -4.70 -3.49
CA GLU A 53 8.56 -5.57 -2.52
C GLU A 53 8.11 -4.79 -1.29
N ARG A 54 8.97 -3.93 -0.74
CA ARG A 54 8.63 -3.06 0.39
C ARG A 54 7.53 -2.07 0.07
N LEU A 55 7.55 -1.46 -1.12
CA LEU A 55 6.50 -0.54 -1.56
C LEU A 55 5.17 -1.27 -1.76
N ILE A 56 5.19 -2.40 -2.46
CA ILE A 56 4.03 -3.26 -2.67
C ILE A 56 3.42 -3.64 -1.32
N GLU A 57 4.24 -4.11 -0.39
CA GLU A 57 3.79 -4.51 0.94
C GLU A 57 3.15 -3.34 1.70
N ARG A 58 3.76 -2.15 1.64
CA ARG A 58 3.22 -0.93 2.24
C ARG A 58 1.83 -0.58 1.68
N GLU A 59 1.63 -0.70 0.37
CA GLU A 59 0.34 -0.42 -0.27
C GLU A 59 -0.71 -1.53 -0.01
N LEU A 60 -0.28 -2.79 0.15
CA LEU A 60 -1.17 -3.92 0.41
C LEU A 60 -1.66 -3.99 1.87
N ILE A 61 -0.90 -3.48 2.84
CA ILE A 61 -1.29 -3.50 4.26
C ILE A 61 -2.66 -2.84 4.51
N PRO A 62 -2.93 -1.59 4.08
CA PRO A 62 -4.24 -0.96 4.27
C PRO A 62 -5.38 -1.75 3.62
N TRP A 63 -5.13 -2.32 2.45
CA TRP A 63 -6.11 -3.14 1.74
C TRP A 63 -6.44 -4.43 2.52
N ARG A 64 -5.42 -5.15 3.02
CA ARG A 64 -5.62 -6.34 3.87
C ARG A 64 -6.40 -6.02 5.13
N GLN A 65 -6.04 -4.93 5.81
CA GLN A 65 -6.77 -4.48 7.00
C GLN A 65 -8.23 -4.13 6.70
N LYS A 66 -8.49 -3.46 5.57
CA LYS A 66 -9.85 -3.12 5.13
C LYS A 66 -10.68 -4.39 4.88
N ASN A 67 -10.12 -5.35 4.15
CA ASN A 67 -10.81 -6.62 3.87
C ASN A 67 -11.08 -7.42 5.14
N GLN A 68 -10.12 -7.49 6.05
CA GLN A 68 -10.30 -8.18 7.32
C GLN A 68 -11.42 -7.53 8.15
N ARG A 69 -11.45 -6.19 8.22
CA ARG A 69 -12.52 -5.47 8.92
C ARG A 69 -13.88 -5.70 8.26
N GLN A 70 -13.93 -5.74 6.93
CA GLN A 70 -15.17 -6.01 6.21
C GLN A 70 -15.67 -7.43 6.49
N LEU A 71 -14.79 -8.43 6.42
CA LEU A 71 -15.09 -9.82 6.75
C LEU A 71 -15.66 -9.95 8.17
N GLN A 72 -15.01 -9.33 9.16
CA GLN A 72 -15.48 -9.34 10.55
C GLN A 72 -16.88 -8.72 10.71
N ARG A 73 -17.16 -7.62 10.02
CA ARG A 73 -18.49 -6.99 10.06
C ARG A 73 -19.56 -7.87 9.41
N ASP A 74 -19.24 -8.50 8.30
CA ASP A 74 -20.18 -9.35 7.58
C ASP A 74 -20.45 -10.65 8.37
N GLU A 75 -19.42 -11.23 8.99
CA GLU A 75 -19.54 -12.35 9.91
C GLU A 75 -20.41 -12.00 11.12
N GLN A 76 -20.15 -10.85 11.75
CA GLN A 76 -20.95 -10.38 12.88
C GLN A 76 -22.41 -10.17 12.47
N ARG A 77 -22.66 -9.49 11.35
CA ARG A 77 -24.01 -9.22 10.84
C ARG A 77 -24.79 -10.49 10.56
N ILE A 78 -24.15 -11.50 9.96
CA ILE A 78 -24.78 -12.80 9.72
C ILE A 78 -25.06 -13.49 11.06
N SER A 79 -24.10 -13.49 11.98
CA SER A 79 -24.26 -14.13 13.29
C SER A 79 -25.42 -13.51 14.09
N ASP A 80 -25.46 -12.18 14.20
CA ASP A 80 -26.53 -11.44 14.89
C ASP A 80 -27.91 -11.81 14.34
N TYR A 81 -28.06 -11.83 13.01
CA TYR A 81 -29.33 -12.17 12.37
C TYR A 81 -29.81 -13.59 12.71
N TYR A 82 -28.92 -14.59 12.66
CA TYR A 82 -29.29 -15.96 13.00
C TYR A 82 -29.48 -16.15 14.52
N GLU A 83 -28.73 -15.42 15.35
CA GLU A 83 -28.92 -15.41 16.80
C GLU A 83 -30.27 -14.83 17.21
N ASP A 84 -30.73 -13.76 16.57
CA ASP A 84 -32.07 -13.20 16.77
C ASP A 84 -33.16 -14.23 16.45
N ILE A 85 -33.05 -14.94 15.31
CA ILE A 85 -33.98 -16.02 14.94
C ILE A 85 -34.00 -17.12 16.01
N ILE A 86 -32.81 -17.55 16.47
CA ILE A 86 -32.71 -18.55 17.52
C ILE A 86 -33.31 -18.04 18.83
N GLY A 87 -33.12 -16.77 19.15
CA GLY A 87 -33.68 -16.08 20.31
C GLY A 87 -35.21 -16.07 20.28
N GLU A 88 -35.82 -15.76 19.13
CA GLU A 88 -37.27 -15.82 18.92
C GLU A 88 -37.83 -17.23 19.13
N ILE A 89 -37.18 -18.25 18.57
CA ILE A 89 -37.60 -19.65 18.73
C ILE A 89 -37.51 -20.06 20.20
N LYS A 90 -36.39 -19.76 20.89
CA LYS A 90 -36.22 -20.02 22.32
C LYS A 90 -37.27 -19.29 23.16
N GLY A 91 -37.57 -18.04 22.83
CA GLY A 91 -38.60 -17.24 23.48
C GLY A 91 -39.98 -17.86 23.33
N ARG A 92 -40.31 -18.39 22.15
CA ARG A 92 -41.55 -19.12 21.88
C ARG A 92 -41.65 -20.40 22.71
N ILE A 93 -40.56 -21.17 22.80
CA ILE A 93 -40.49 -22.38 23.63
C ILE A 93 -40.73 -22.06 25.10
N LYS A 94 -40.13 -20.98 25.62
CA LYS A 94 -40.24 -20.60 27.04
C LYS A 94 -41.62 -20.05 27.40
N LYS A 95 -42.25 -19.29 26.50
CA LYS A 95 -43.55 -18.63 26.76
C LYS A 95 -44.76 -19.56 26.59
N ARG A 96 -44.65 -20.61 25.76
CA ARG A 96 -45.77 -21.53 25.50
C ARG A 96 -45.61 -22.81 26.31
N LYS A 97 -46.69 -23.31 26.92
CA LYS A 97 -46.76 -24.67 27.49
C LYS A 97 -46.87 -25.70 26.35
N LEU A 98 -45.83 -25.79 25.53
CA LEU A 98 -45.77 -26.69 24.38
C LEU A 98 -45.83 -28.15 24.84
N SER A 99 -46.44 -29.00 24.02
CA SER A 99 -46.36 -30.44 24.20
C SER A 99 -44.91 -30.93 24.03
N ARG A 100 -44.63 -32.15 24.49
CA ARG A 100 -43.30 -32.75 24.36
C ARG A 100 -42.83 -32.81 22.89
N GLU A 101 -43.72 -33.17 21.98
CA GLU A 101 -43.43 -33.23 20.54
C GLU A 101 -43.21 -31.85 19.92
N GLU A 102 -44.01 -30.85 20.30
CA GLU A 102 -43.86 -29.48 19.79
C GLU A 102 -42.54 -28.85 20.24
N LYS A 103 -42.13 -29.14 21.48
CA LYS A 103 -40.85 -28.70 22.02
C LYS A 103 -39.68 -29.32 21.27
N GLU A 104 -39.77 -30.61 20.93
CA GLU A 104 -38.76 -31.33 20.16
C GLU A 104 -38.64 -30.82 18.73
N ARG A 105 -39.77 -30.49 18.07
CA ARG A 105 -39.77 -29.85 16.74
C ARG A 105 -39.08 -28.49 16.74
N GLU A 106 -39.38 -27.63 17.69
CA GLU A 106 -38.73 -26.31 17.77
C GLU A 106 -37.24 -26.44 18.15
N GLN A 107 -36.86 -27.46 18.93
CA GLN A 107 -35.46 -27.76 19.20
C GLN A 107 -34.70 -28.20 17.92
N ASN A 108 -35.31 -29.08 17.11
CA ASN A 108 -34.75 -29.48 15.82
C ASN A 108 -34.61 -28.29 14.87
N ARG A 109 -35.56 -27.33 14.92
CA ARG A 109 -35.48 -26.09 14.15
C ARG A 109 -34.28 -25.25 14.56
N ILE A 110 -34.00 -25.10 15.86
CA ILE A 110 -32.81 -24.40 16.36
C ILE A 110 -31.52 -25.06 15.82
N GLU A 111 -31.43 -26.39 15.88
CA GLU A 111 -30.25 -27.10 15.39
C GLU A 111 -30.05 -26.95 13.87
N ALA A 112 -31.14 -26.99 13.09
CA ALA A 112 -31.09 -26.71 11.65
C ALA A 112 -30.61 -25.27 11.36
N THR A 113 -31.11 -24.28 12.10
CA THR A 113 -30.71 -22.87 11.96
C THR A 113 -29.22 -22.66 12.30
N LYS A 114 -28.70 -23.33 13.34
CA LYS A 114 -27.26 -23.30 13.66
C LYS A 114 -26.39 -23.91 12.56
N LEU A 115 -26.85 -25.02 11.97
CA LEU A 115 -26.13 -25.68 10.89
C LEU A 115 -26.07 -24.78 9.65
N GLU A 116 -27.16 -24.08 9.34
CA GLU A 116 -27.21 -23.11 8.26
C GLU A 116 -26.27 -21.93 8.50
N LEU A 117 -26.28 -21.34 9.70
CA LEU A 117 -25.32 -20.30 10.09
C LEU A 117 -23.89 -20.74 9.84
N LYS A 118 -23.51 -21.94 10.31
CA LYS A 118 -22.16 -22.48 10.12
C LYS A 118 -21.78 -22.59 8.63
N ARG A 119 -22.71 -22.99 7.77
CA ARG A 119 -22.49 -23.03 6.32
C ARG A 119 -22.32 -21.63 5.73
N LYS A 120 -23.15 -20.67 6.14
CA LYS A 120 -23.06 -19.28 5.66
C LYS A 120 -21.75 -18.60 6.02
N ILE A 121 -21.25 -18.82 7.24
CA ILE A 121 -19.93 -18.31 7.65
C ILE A 121 -18.83 -18.96 6.81
N LYS A 122 -18.89 -20.27 6.58
CA LYS A 122 -17.92 -20.96 5.73
C LYS A 122 -17.92 -20.39 4.30
N ASP A 123 -19.08 -20.23 3.68
CA ASP A 123 -19.21 -19.65 2.33
C ASP A 123 -18.71 -18.19 2.28
N LEU A 124 -18.86 -17.43 3.37
CA LEU A 124 -18.34 -16.07 3.47
C LEU A 124 -16.81 -16.08 3.47
N HIS A 125 -16.18 -16.97 4.23
CA HIS A 125 -14.73 -17.10 4.30
C HIS A 125 -14.14 -17.53 2.96
N GLU A 126 -14.75 -18.51 2.29
CA GLU A 126 -14.33 -18.96 0.96
C GLU A 126 -14.43 -17.85 -0.10
N ARG A 127 -15.47 -17.01 -0.05
CA ARG A 127 -15.60 -15.86 -0.96
C ARG A 127 -14.63 -14.73 -0.65
N SER A 128 -14.21 -14.61 0.60
CA SER A 128 -13.33 -13.54 1.08
C SER A 128 -11.85 -13.91 1.00
N SER A 129 -11.51 -15.15 0.66
CA SER A 129 -10.12 -15.59 0.44
C SER A 129 -9.64 -15.14 -0.93
N MET A 130 -9.25 -13.87 -1.03
CA MET A 130 -8.62 -13.32 -2.23
C MET A 130 -7.12 -13.21 -2.01
N GLU A 131 -6.33 -13.86 -2.86
CA GLU A 131 -4.87 -13.76 -2.86
C GLU A 131 -4.44 -12.69 -3.86
N VAL A 132 -3.66 -11.71 -3.39
CA VAL A 132 -3.11 -10.64 -4.24
C VAL A 132 -1.60 -10.73 -4.18
N THR A 133 -0.99 -10.95 -5.34
CA THR A 133 0.45 -10.97 -5.53
C THR A 133 0.86 -9.86 -6.48
N ALA A 134 2.02 -9.24 -6.23
CA ALA A 134 2.60 -8.25 -7.11
C ALA A 134 4.13 -8.39 -7.05
N GLN A 135 4.77 -8.17 -8.18
CA GLN A 135 6.22 -8.31 -8.34
C GLN A 135 6.73 -7.28 -9.34
N LEU A 136 8.04 -7.02 -9.30
CA LEU A 136 8.71 -6.17 -10.29
C LEU A 136 8.63 -6.82 -11.68
N HIS A 137 7.99 -6.15 -12.64
CA HIS A 137 7.85 -6.66 -14.01
C HIS A 137 9.01 -6.22 -14.91
N SER A 138 9.41 -4.95 -14.83
CA SER A 138 10.45 -4.37 -15.69
C SER A 138 11.08 -3.15 -15.03
N ALA A 139 12.37 -2.94 -15.27
CA ALA A 139 13.12 -1.78 -14.78
C ALA A 139 13.78 -1.05 -15.96
N LEU A 140 13.80 0.28 -15.90
CA LEU A 140 14.51 1.15 -16.85
C LEU A 140 15.62 1.87 -16.09
N ILE A 141 16.86 1.71 -16.55
CA ILE A 141 18.01 2.44 -16.04
C ILE A 141 18.25 3.64 -16.94
N VAL A 142 18.27 4.84 -16.35
CA VAL A 142 18.50 6.10 -17.06
C VAL A 142 19.70 6.80 -16.46
N TRP A 143 20.69 7.10 -17.31
CA TRP A 143 21.80 7.96 -16.94
C TRP A 143 21.34 9.41 -16.98
N LEU A 144 21.26 10.04 -15.82
CA LEU A 144 20.88 11.45 -15.70
C LEU A 144 22.08 12.26 -15.22
N GLN A 145 22.42 13.29 -15.99
CA GLN A 145 23.35 14.32 -15.51
C GLN A 145 22.67 15.09 -14.38
N THR A 146 23.21 14.98 -13.17
CA THR A 146 22.72 15.69 -11.99
C THR A 146 23.65 16.85 -11.65
N VAL A 147 23.08 17.96 -11.20
CA VAL A 147 23.86 19.09 -10.69
C VAL A 147 23.97 18.97 -9.18
N ARG A 148 25.21 18.95 -8.69
CA ARG A 148 25.53 19.01 -7.27
C ARG A 148 25.88 20.46 -6.92
N LEU A 149 25.03 21.10 -6.14
CA LEU A 149 25.23 22.47 -5.69
C LEU A 149 25.88 22.46 -4.32
N ASN A 150 27.12 22.94 -4.25
CA ASN A 150 27.76 23.24 -2.98
C ASN A 150 27.36 24.66 -2.58
N CYS A 151 26.48 24.78 -1.60
CA CYS A 151 25.95 26.05 -1.13
C CYS A 151 26.57 26.41 0.23
N GLN A 152 26.77 27.69 0.47
CA GLN A 152 27.10 28.18 1.81
C GLN A 152 25.88 28.87 2.41
N LEU A 153 25.29 28.26 3.44
CA LEU A 153 24.21 28.86 4.21
C LEU A 153 24.82 29.86 5.20
N ILE A 154 24.55 31.15 5.00
CA ILE A 154 25.03 32.22 5.87
C ILE A 154 23.84 32.78 6.66
N ARG A 155 23.86 32.62 7.98
CA ARG A 155 22.88 33.24 8.89
C ARG A 155 23.62 34.05 9.96
N LYS A 156 23.48 35.37 9.93
CA LYS A 156 24.25 36.32 10.77
C LYS A 156 25.77 36.09 10.58
N LYS A 157 26.52 35.82 11.66
CA LYS A 157 27.97 35.55 11.64
C LYS A 157 28.33 34.06 11.42
N GLN A 158 27.34 33.16 11.33
CA GLN A 158 27.59 31.73 11.16
C GLN A 158 27.49 31.36 9.68
N LYS A 159 28.49 30.60 9.20
CA LYS A 159 28.54 30.03 7.85
C LYS A 159 28.55 28.52 7.97
N ARG A 160 27.68 27.84 7.22
CA ARG A 160 27.63 26.38 7.12
C ARG A 160 27.67 25.96 5.66
N GLU A 161 28.56 25.06 5.32
CA GLU A 161 28.52 24.41 4.00
C GLU A 161 27.40 23.38 3.97
N VAL A 162 26.59 23.45 2.92
CA VAL A 162 25.46 22.56 2.67
C VAL A 162 25.61 22.06 1.25
N ILE A 163 25.62 20.75 1.10
CA ILE A 163 25.64 20.10 -0.20
C ILE A 163 24.20 19.75 -0.54
N SER A 164 23.70 20.29 -1.65
CA SER A 164 22.39 19.96 -2.21
C SER A 164 22.60 19.24 -3.53
N SER A 165 22.01 18.05 -3.69
CA SER A 165 21.85 17.41 -5.00
C SER A 165 20.42 17.61 -5.48
N LEU A 166 20.21 17.59 -6.80
CA LEU A 166 18.85 17.63 -7.37
C LEU A 166 17.95 16.49 -6.80
N GLU A 167 18.56 15.36 -6.45
CA GLU A 167 17.91 14.18 -5.88
C GLU A 167 17.45 14.40 -4.42
N SER A 168 18.23 15.11 -3.60
CA SER A 168 17.87 15.46 -2.22
C SER A 168 16.67 16.44 -2.13
N LEU A 169 16.43 17.21 -3.19
CA LEU A 169 15.25 18.07 -3.33
C LEU A 169 13.97 17.29 -3.69
N LEU A 170 14.11 16.05 -4.19
CA LEU A 170 13.00 15.16 -4.53
C LEU A 170 12.54 14.26 -3.37
N GLN A 171 13.41 13.99 -2.39
CA GLN A 171 13.12 13.09 -1.26
C GLN A 171 12.73 13.81 0.04
N THR A 172 12.82 15.15 0.10
CA THR A 172 12.53 15.94 1.31
C THR A 172 11.05 16.39 1.43
N SER A 173 10.14 15.68 0.76
CA SER A 173 8.69 15.95 0.77
C SER A 173 7.90 14.75 1.28
#